data_AF-A0A814G6R9-F1
#
_entry.id   AF-A0A814G6R9-F1
#
_cell.length_a   1.000
_cell.length_b   1.000
_cell.length_c   1.000
_cell.angle_alpha   90.00
_cell.angle_beta   90.00
_cell.angle_gamma   90.00
#
_symmetry.space_group_name_H-M   'P 1'
#
loop_
_entity.id
_entity.type
_entity.pdbx_description
1 polymer ?
#
loop_
_entity_poly.entity_id
_entity_poly.type
_entity_poly.pdbx_seq_one_letter_code
_entity_poly.pdbx_strand_id
1 'polypeptide(L)'
;MIGDVPTRLVSALIHNQNKFSPILGFPLTSSNARQLDLSIHNKELQKFANVEDYANTLDKNFIWLGGYGEERNIYAHALLFSQDDRNIHLGVDIALKPNTPIYAPLNGRIHSFKNNDKPYDFGPTIILEHELDDNIHFYTLYGHLSLNCLKNLTIGQLIEQGQPVGDIGDKTENGGWDPHLHFQIISDMENRQGDYPGVTSKQDALIMLHKCPDPQFILNFPDKPIIY
;
A
#
# COMPACT_ATOMS: atom_id res chain seq x y z
N MET A 1 -19.27 19.67 -8.59
CA MET A 1 -19.26 18.51 -9.51
C MET A 1 -17.91 18.47 -10.20
N ILE A 2 -16.94 17.79 -9.59
CA ILE A 2 -15.65 17.46 -10.23
C ILE A 2 -15.91 16.08 -10.83
N GLY A 3 -16.30 16.05 -12.10
CA GLY A 3 -16.66 14.81 -12.79
C GLY A 3 -15.43 14.01 -13.19
N ASP A 4 -15.46 12.72 -12.89
CA ASP A 4 -15.15 11.52 -13.69
C ASP A 4 -14.06 11.53 -14.79
N VAL A 5 -13.19 12.54 -14.87
CA VAL A 5 -12.03 12.51 -15.78
C VAL A 5 -10.84 11.98 -14.99
N PRO A 6 -10.30 10.80 -15.33
CA PRO A 6 -9.09 10.30 -14.72
C PRO A 6 -7.95 11.32 -14.87
N THR A 7 -7.14 11.49 -13.83
CA THR A 7 -5.94 12.33 -13.95
C THR A 7 -5.03 11.81 -15.06
N ARG A 8 -4.09 12.65 -15.52
CA ARG A 8 -3.07 12.20 -16.49
C ARG A 8 -2.34 10.95 -16.01
N LEU A 9 -2.02 10.89 -14.72
CA LEU A 9 -1.42 9.72 -14.08
C LEU A 9 -2.33 8.49 -14.15
N VAL A 10 -3.59 8.59 -13.73
CA VAL A 10 -4.52 7.44 -13.78
C VAL A 10 -4.72 6.95 -15.21
N SER A 11 -4.83 7.85 -16.18
CA SER A 11 -4.93 7.50 -17.59
C SER A 11 -3.70 6.72 -18.07
N ALA A 12 -2.49 7.16 -17.69
CA ALA A 12 -1.25 6.48 -18.03
C ALA A 12 -1.12 5.11 -17.35
N LEU A 13 -1.52 5.00 -16.08
CA LEU A 13 -1.52 3.72 -15.36
C LEU A 13 -2.46 2.71 -16.03
N ILE A 14 -3.69 3.12 -16.37
CA ILE A 14 -4.66 2.27 -17.08
C ILE A 14 -4.11 1.84 -18.45
N HIS A 15 -3.55 2.77 -19.22
CA HIS A 15 -2.97 2.48 -20.53
C HIS A 15 -1.83 1.46 -20.45
N ASN A 16 -1.04 1.48 -19.37
CA ASN A 16 0.12 0.62 -19.18
C ASN A 16 -0.14 -0.59 -18.26
N GLN A 17 -1.38 -0.82 -17.81
CA GLN A 17 -1.70 -1.81 -16.76
C GLN A 17 -1.17 -3.22 -17.04
N ASN A 18 -1.18 -3.66 -18.30
CA ASN A 18 -0.69 -4.99 -18.71
C ASN A 18 0.84 -5.09 -18.84
N LYS A 19 1.58 -3.99 -18.63
CA LYS A 19 3.04 -3.94 -18.74
C LYS A 19 3.73 -4.04 -17.39
N PHE A 20 3.01 -3.95 -16.27
CA PHE A 20 3.60 -4.00 -14.94
C PHE A 20 3.97 -5.42 -14.54
N SER A 21 5.15 -5.57 -13.92
CA SER A 21 5.55 -6.82 -13.28
C SER A 21 4.79 -7.05 -11.98
N PRO A 22 4.44 -8.29 -11.63
CA PRO A 22 3.79 -8.56 -10.36
C PRO A 22 4.71 -8.25 -9.18
N ILE A 23 4.20 -7.48 -8.21
CA ILE A 23 4.98 -7.08 -7.03
C ILE A 23 5.33 -8.23 -6.09
N LEU A 24 4.68 -9.39 -6.23
CA LEU A 24 5.00 -10.62 -5.47
C LEU A 24 5.82 -11.63 -6.29
N GLY A 25 6.27 -11.25 -7.49
CA GLY A 25 6.97 -12.14 -8.43
C GLY A 25 6.03 -13.10 -9.19
N PHE A 26 4.75 -13.15 -8.83
CA PHE A 26 3.68 -13.87 -9.54
C PHE A 26 2.38 -13.06 -9.53
N PRO A 27 1.51 -13.22 -10.54
CA PRO A 27 0.26 -12.46 -10.64
C PRO A 27 -0.72 -12.84 -9.52
N LEU A 28 -1.43 -11.83 -9.01
CA LEU A 28 -2.60 -12.03 -8.15
C LEU A 28 -3.81 -12.37 -9.01
N THR A 29 -4.47 -13.48 -8.72
CA THR A 29 -5.61 -13.98 -9.48
C THR A 29 -6.70 -14.49 -8.55
N SER A 30 -7.91 -14.70 -9.06
CA SER A 30 -8.99 -15.32 -8.29
C SER A 30 -8.71 -16.79 -7.91
N SER A 31 -7.57 -17.38 -8.28
CA SER A 31 -7.17 -18.70 -7.77
C SER A 31 -6.27 -18.63 -6.54
N ASN A 32 -5.59 -17.50 -6.27
CA ASN A 32 -4.61 -17.39 -5.18
C ASN A 32 -4.83 -16.19 -4.25
N ALA A 33 -5.72 -15.25 -4.59
CA ALA A 33 -5.93 -14.03 -3.81
C ALA A 33 -7.40 -13.65 -3.70
N ARG A 34 -7.77 -12.96 -2.61
CA ARG A 34 -9.14 -12.53 -2.28
C ARG A 34 -9.11 -11.13 -1.68
N GLN A 35 -10.14 -10.34 -1.99
CA GLN A 35 -10.35 -9.10 -1.24
C GLN A 35 -10.83 -9.41 0.18
N LEU A 36 -10.30 -8.67 1.15
CA LEU A 36 -10.75 -8.61 2.53
C LEU A 36 -11.32 -7.23 2.80
N ASP A 37 -12.58 -7.16 3.18
CA ASP A 37 -13.19 -5.90 3.62
C ASP A 37 -12.74 -5.57 5.05
N LEU A 38 -11.89 -4.56 5.20
CA LEU A 38 -11.45 -4.08 6.51
C LEU A 38 -12.20 -2.82 6.97
N SER A 39 -13.23 -2.42 6.21
CA SER A 39 -14.00 -1.23 6.53
C SER A 39 -14.91 -1.41 7.74
N ILE A 40 -15.39 -0.28 8.27
CA ILE A 40 -16.43 -0.23 9.29
C ILE A 40 -17.77 -0.85 8.85
N HIS A 41 -17.96 -1.18 7.57
CA HIS A 41 -19.19 -1.79 7.07
C HIS A 41 -19.18 -3.32 7.13
N ASN A 42 -18.02 -3.94 7.37
CA ASN A 42 -17.91 -5.39 7.51
C ASN A 42 -18.51 -5.88 8.85
N LYS A 43 -19.75 -6.36 8.81
CA LYS A 43 -20.45 -6.92 9.98
C LYS A 43 -19.80 -8.20 10.53
N GLU A 44 -19.07 -8.95 9.72
CA GLU A 44 -18.35 -10.14 10.19
C GLU A 44 -17.12 -9.72 11.00
N LEU A 45 -16.31 -8.78 10.49
CA LEU A 45 -15.18 -8.20 11.23
C LEU A 45 -15.60 -7.61 12.58
N GLN A 46 -16.76 -6.95 12.64
CA GLN A 46 -17.30 -6.38 13.90
C GLN A 46 -17.60 -7.42 14.99
N LYS A 47 -17.64 -8.72 14.68
CA LYS A 47 -17.81 -9.79 15.68
C LYS A 47 -16.51 -10.11 16.42
N PHE A 48 -15.38 -9.62 15.94
CA PHE A 48 -14.05 -9.88 16.48
C PHE A 48 -13.55 -8.67 17.28
N ALA A 49 -12.71 -8.93 18.27
CA ALA A 49 -12.14 -7.87 19.11
C ALA A 49 -11.12 -7.01 18.35
N ASN A 50 -10.44 -7.59 17.35
CA ASN A 50 -9.42 -6.96 16.54
C ASN A 50 -9.31 -7.65 15.16
N VAL A 51 -8.55 -7.05 14.25
CA VAL A 51 -8.33 -7.58 12.90
C VAL A 51 -7.55 -8.89 12.91
N GLU A 52 -6.60 -9.06 13.84
CA GLU A 52 -5.77 -10.27 13.95
C GLU A 52 -6.64 -11.51 14.20
N ASP A 53 -7.58 -11.43 15.13
CA ASP A 53 -8.53 -12.49 15.44
C ASP A 53 -9.42 -12.82 14.23
N TYR A 54 -9.87 -11.82 13.49
CA TYR A 54 -10.63 -12.03 12.26
C TYR A 54 -9.78 -12.70 11.17
N ALA A 55 -8.57 -12.19 10.94
CA ALA A 55 -7.62 -12.72 9.96
C ALA A 55 -7.22 -14.17 10.25
N ASN A 56 -7.23 -14.57 11.52
CA ASN A 56 -7.00 -15.96 11.94
C ASN A 56 -8.10 -16.94 11.51
N THR A 57 -9.31 -16.46 11.23
CA THR A 57 -10.41 -17.31 10.72
C THR A 57 -10.40 -17.50 9.20
N LEU A 58 -9.64 -16.67 8.48
CA LEU A 58 -9.61 -16.69 7.03
C LEU A 58 -8.85 -17.89 6.48
N ASP A 59 -9.26 -18.35 5.28
CA ASP A 59 -8.58 -19.43 4.57
C ASP A 59 -7.13 -19.04 4.23
N LYS A 60 -6.18 -19.82 4.75
CA LYS A 60 -4.74 -19.59 4.61
C LYS A 60 -4.19 -19.97 3.24
N ASN A 61 -5.02 -20.53 2.35
CA ASN A 61 -4.67 -20.81 0.95
C ASN A 61 -4.71 -19.55 0.08
N PHE A 62 -5.33 -18.46 0.54
CA PHE A 62 -5.44 -17.20 -0.18
C PHE A 62 -4.55 -16.11 0.41
N ILE A 63 -4.06 -15.26 -0.47
CA ILE A 63 -3.49 -13.95 -0.13
C ILE A 63 -4.65 -12.97 0.01
N TRP A 64 -4.75 -12.31 1.16
CA TRP A 64 -5.84 -11.39 1.47
C TRP A 64 -5.43 -9.95 1.25
N LEU A 65 -6.27 -9.17 0.57
CA LEU A 65 -6.02 -7.77 0.24
C LEU A 65 -7.06 -6.86 0.89
N GLY A 66 -6.62 -6.02 1.84
CA GLY A 66 -7.39 -4.92 2.42
C GLY A 66 -7.48 -3.73 1.46
N GLY A 67 -8.66 -3.13 1.33
CA GLY A 67 -8.98 -2.20 0.26
C GLY A 67 -8.43 -0.77 0.38
N TYR A 68 -8.41 -0.11 -0.77
CA TYR A 68 -8.14 1.32 -0.96
C TYR A 68 -9.41 2.15 -0.70
N GLY A 69 -9.26 3.29 -0.02
CA GLY A 69 -10.38 4.20 0.31
C GLY A 69 -11.30 3.69 1.41
N GLU A 70 -10.96 2.60 2.09
CA GLU A 70 -11.77 2.05 3.18
C GLU A 70 -11.74 2.96 4.41
N GLU A 71 -12.91 3.25 4.97
CA GLU A 71 -13.04 3.80 6.32
C GLU A 71 -12.86 2.67 7.34
N ARG A 72 -11.75 2.65 8.09
CA ARG A 72 -11.38 1.56 9.00
C ARG A 72 -11.30 2.00 10.45
N ASN A 73 -11.91 1.23 11.36
CA ASN A 73 -11.82 1.50 12.80
C ASN A 73 -10.56 0.91 13.47
N ILE A 74 -9.68 0.29 12.68
CA ILE A 74 -8.53 -0.49 13.17
C ILE A 74 -7.44 0.40 13.79
N TYR A 75 -7.46 1.69 13.46
CA TYR A 75 -6.50 2.69 13.93
C TYR A 75 -6.92 3.37 15.23
N ALA A 76 -8.15 3.14 15.73
CA ALA A 76 -8.73 3.89 16.83
C ALA A 76 -7.94 3.80 18.14
N HIS A 77 -7.18 2.72 18.33
CA HIS A 77 -6.32 2.51 19.51
C HIS A 77 -4.92 3.10 19.37
N ALA A 78 -4.49 3.44 18.16
CA ALA A 78 -3.18 4.01 17.90
C ALA A 78 -3.24 5.53 18.09
N LEU A 79 -2.56 6.03 19.13
CA LEU A 79 -2.44 7.47 19.43
C LEU A 79 -1.99 8.30 18.22
N LEU A 80 -1.22 7.68 17.32
CA LEU A 80 -0.77 8.29 16.08
C LEU A 80 -1.94 8.75 15.22
N PHE A 81 -3.04 7.99 15.15
CA PHE A 81 -4.17 8.25 14.25
C PHE A 81 -5.42 8.78 14.95
N SER A 82 -5.55 8.50 16.26
CA SER A 82 -6.76 8.78 17.02
C SER A 82 -7.03 10.27 17.30
N GLN A 83 -6.05 11.17 17.15
CA GLN A 83 -6.24 12.60 17.43
C GLN A 83 -6.92 13.38 16.30
N ASP A 84 -6.83 12.87 15.07
CA ASP A 84 -7.26 13.58 13.86
C ASP A 84 -8.32 12.78 13.05
N ASP A 85 -8.95 11.77 13.67
CA ASP A 85 -9.91 10.85 13.04
C ASP A 85 -9.42 10.29 11.69
N ARG A 86 -8.12 9.97 11.60
CA ARG A 86 -7.50 9.45 10.38
C ARG A 86 -7.82 7.96 10.23
N ASN A 87 -8.83 7.68 9.41
CA ASN A 87 -9.35 6.33 9.24
C ASN A 87 -9.61 5.92 7.78
N ILE A 88 -9.37 6.81 6.81
CA ILE A 88 -9.50 6.49 5.39
C ILE A 88 -8.17 5.99 4.85
N HIS A 89 -8.14 4.75 4.37
CA HIS A 89 -6.92 4.11 3.87
C HIS A 89 -6.51 4.62 2.48
N LEU A 90 -5.25 4.99 2.30
CA LEU A 90 -4.72 5.56 1.04
C LEU A 90 -3.93 4.56 0.19
N GLY A 91 -3.74 3.34 0.68
CA GLY A 91 -3.06 2.25 -0.04
C GLY A 91 -3.90 0.98 -0.11
N VAL A 92 -3.22 -0.13 -0.36
CA VAL A 92 -3.76 -1.49 -0.25
C VAL A 92 -2.85 -2.28 0.68
N ASP A 93 -3.46 -3.04 1.58
CA ASP A 93 -2.72 -3.91 2.50
C ASP A 93 -2.78 -5.34 2.02
N ILE A 94 -1.62 -5.96 1.79
CA ILE A 94 -1.52 -7.34 1.30
C ILE A 94 -0.97 -8.20 2.43
N ALA A 95 -1.80 -9.09 2.97
CA ALA A 95 -1.41 -10.00 4.06
C ALA A 95 -0.35 -11.00 3.56
N LEU A 96 0.85 -10.95 4.13
CA LEU A 96 2.02 -11.70 3.69
C LEU A 96 2.80 -12.24 4.88
N LYS A 97 3.67 -13.23 4.65
CA LYS A 97 4.55 -13.74 5.71
C LYS A 97 5.83 -12.89 5.79
N PRO A 98 6.47 -12.76 6.96
CA PRO A 98 7.80 -12.17 7.05
C PRO A 98 8.77 -12.85 6.07
N ASN A 99 9.73 -12.09 5.56
CA ASN A 99 10.71 -12.49 4.54
C ASN A 99 10.10 -12.81 3.16
N THR A 100 8.85 -12.44 2.90
CA THR A 100 8.27 -12.54 1.56
C THR A 100 8.88 -11.44 0.67
N PRO A 101 9.50 -11.78 -0.48
CA PRO A 101 10.13 -10.79 -1.35
C PRO A 101 9.10 -9.96 -2.11
N ILE A 102 9.38 -8.66 -2.22
CA ILE A 102 8.59 -7.65 -2.92
C ILE A 102 9.42 -7.09 -4.08
N TYR A 103 8.78 -6.94 -5.23
CA TYR A 103 9.43 -6.60 -6.50
C TYR A 103 8.88 -5.29 -7.08
N ALA A 104 9.72 -4.59 -7.85
CA ALA A 104 9.34 -3.36 -8.51
C ALA A 104 8.40 -3.64 -9.69
N PRO A 105 7.21 -3.03 -9.77
CA PRO A 105 6.27 -3.28 -10.87
C PRO A 105 6.72 -2.65 -12.19
N LEU A 106 7.59 -1.66 -12.15
CA LEU A 106 8.19 -1.00 -13.30
C LEU A 106 9.56 -0.42 -12.90
N ASN A 107 10.35 -0.02 -13.90
CA ASN A 107 11.62 0.67 -13.67
C ASN A 107 11.41 1.88 -12.76
N GLY A 108 12.32 2.06 -11.81
CA GLY A 108 12.25 3.18 -10.90
C GLY A 108 13.60 3.54 -10.32
N ARG A 109 13.58 4.57 -9.49
CA ARG A 109 14.73 5.07 -8.73
C ARG A 109 14.35 5.14 -7.27
N ILE A 110 15.27 4.81 -6.37
CA ILE A 110 15.08 5.07 -4.93
C ILE A 110 14.93 6.57 -4.74
N HIS A 111 13.70 7.03 -4.49
CA HIS A 111 13.44 8.43 -4.15
C HIS A 111 13.93 8.72 -2.74
N SER A 112 13.49 7.89 -1.79
CA SER A 112 13.81 8.03 -0.38
C SER A 112 13.43 6.76 0.38
N PHE A 113 13.99 6.58 1.57
CA PHE A 113 13.66 5.49 2.46
C PHE A 113 13.89 5.91 3.92
N LYS A 114 13.17 5.30 4.86
CA LYS A 114 13.26 5.61 6.29
C LYS A 114 12.73 4.45 7.12
N ASN A 115 13.23 4.31 8.34
CA ASN A 115 12.59 3.49 9.36
C ASN A 115 11.59 4.35 10.15
N ASN A 116 10.30 4.21 9.89
CA ASN A 116 9.22 4.90 10.61
C ASN A 116 8.85 4.07 11.85
N ASP A 117 9.72 4.08 12.86
CA ASP A 117 9.72 3.15 14.01
C ASP A 117 8.76 3.51 15.16
N LYS A 118 7.87 4.48 14.95
CA LYS A 118 6.84 4.79 15.94
C LYS A 118 5.83 3.63 16.02
N PRO A 119 5.25 3.35 17.20
CA PRO A 119 4.21 2.35 17.33
C PRO A 119 3.05 2.62 16.35
N TYR A 120 2.67 1.60 15.60
CA TYR A 120 1.63 1.60 14.57
C TYR A 120 1.92 2.46 13.33
N ASP A 121 3.14 2.96 13.17
CA ASP A 121 3.60 3.62 11.94
C ASP A 121 4.08 2.55 10.92
N PHE A 122 4.64 2.97 9.79
CA PHE A 122 5.00 2.06 8.69
C PHE A 122 6.18 1.10 8.98
N GLY A 123 7.02 1.37 9.98
CA GLY A 123 8.32 0.71 10.09
C GLY A 123 9.22 1.02 8.88
N PRO A 124 10.10 0.09 8.47
CA PRO A 124 10.95 0.25 7.30
C PRO A 124 10.14 0.49 6.03
N THR A 125 10.42 1.63 5.39
CA THR A 125 9.68 2.14 4.24
C THR A 125 10.64 2.50 3.11
N ILE A 126 10.32 2.04 1.89
CA ILE A 126 11.03 2.42 0.66
C ILE A 126 10.05 3.11 -0.27
N ILE A 127 10.50 4.20 -0.91
CA ILE A 127 9.72 4.93 -1.91
C ILE A 127 10.51 4.93 -3.23
N LEU A 128 9.89 4.42 -4.28
CA LEU A 128 10.41 4.49 -5.64
C LEU A 128 9.76 5.65 -6.39
N GLU A 129 10.55 6.40 -7.13
CA GLU A 129 10.11 7.30 -8.18
C GLU A 129 10.09 6.55 -9.52
N HIS A 130 9.04 6.78 -10.29
CA HIS A 130 8.81 6.19 -11.60
C HIS A 130 8.50 7.25 -12.64
N GLU A 131 8.69 6.87 -13.90
CA GLU A 131 8.28 7.65 -15.06
C GLU A 131 7.49 6.74 -16.00
N LEU A 132 6.33 7.21 -16.45
CA LEU A 132 5.49 6.55 -17.45
C LEU A 132 5.18 7.48 -18.62
N ASP A 133 4.98 6.87 -19.79
CA ASP A 133 4.74 7.57 -21.04
C ASP A 133 5.74 8.74 -21.23
N ASP A 134 5.34 9.84 -21.85
CA ASP A 134 6.19 11.03 -21.98
C ASP A 134 6.10 11.92 -20.72
N ASN A 135 7.04 11.73 -19.77
CA ASN A 135 7.28 12.56 -18.58
C ASN A 135 6.15 12.58 -17.52
N ILE A 136 5.44 11.47 -17.30
CA ILE A 136 4.50 11.35 -16.18
C ILE A 136 5.21 10.72 -14.99
N HIS A 137 5.60 11.54 -14.03
CA HIS A 137 6.24 11.11 -12.79
C HIS A 137 5.22 10.75 -11.72
N PHE A 138 5.52 9.70 -10.97
CA PHE A 138 4.76 9.30 -9.77
C PHE A 138 5.63 8.42 -8.89
N TYR A 139 5.09 8.04 -7.74
CA TYR A 139 5.83 7.30 -6.73
C TYR A 139 5.05 6.07 -6.26
N THR A 140 5.77 5.05 -5.84
CA THR A 140 5.21 3.92 -5.10
C THR A 140 5.86 3.83 -3.73
N LEU A 141 5.04 3.65 -2.69
CA LEU A 141 5.48 3.47 -1.31
C LEU A 141 5.27 2.01 -0.91
N TYR A 142 6.32 1.44 -0.30
CA TYR A 142 6.36 0.09 0.24
C TYR A 142 6.63 0.18 1.74
N GLY A 143 5.58 0.02 2.56
CA GLY A 143 5.67 0.02 4.01
C GLY A 143 5.81 -1.38 4.61
N HIS A 144 6.06 -1.46 5.91
CA HIS A 144 6.13 -2.69 6.69
C HIS A 144 7.20 -3.69 6.20
N LEU A 145 8.26 -3.20 5.57
CA LEU A 145 9.39 -4.01 5.12
C LEU A 145 10.28 -4.41 6.30
N SER A 146 11.21 -5.32 6.07
CA SER A 146 12.23 -5.68 7.06
C SER A 146 13.27 -4.57 7.17
N LEU A 147 13.88 -4.41 8.35
CA LEU A 147 14.92 -3.40 8.58
C LEU A 147 16.14 -3.66 7.69
N ASN A 148 16.36 -4.92 7.31
CA ASN A 148 17.45 -5.32 6.43
C ASN A 148 17.35 -4.69 5.04
N CYS A 149 16.13 -4.39 4.55
CA CYS A 149 15.92 -3.79 3.24
C CYS A 149 16.50 -2.37 3.12
N LEU A 150 16.65 -1.66 4.23
CA LEU A 150 17.20 -0.32 4.23
C LEU A 150 18.74 -0.31 4.12
N LYS A 151 19.38 -1.48 4.26
CA LYS A 151 20.84 -1.59 4.18
C LYS A 151 21.29 -1.44 2.74
N ASN A 152 22.34 -0.66 2.53
CA ASN A 152 22.99 -0.44 1.23
C ASN A 152 22.12 0.25 0.17
N LEU A 153 20.97 0.81 0.53
CA LEU A 153 20.21 1.68 -0.37
C LEU A 153 20.90 3.04 -0.51
N THR A 154 20.88 3.56 -1.72
CA THR A 154 21.34 4.93 -2.01
C THR A 154 20.23 5.68 -2.73
N ILE A 155 19.96 6.93 -2.33
CA ILE A 155 19.02 7.80 -3.06
C ILE A 155 19.48 7.94 -4.52
N GLY A 156 18.56 7.78 -5.46
CA GLY A 156 18.82 7.76 -6.89
C GLY A 156 19.36 6.44 -7.44
N GLN A 157 19.48 5.39 -6.62
CA GLN A 157 19.78 4.04 -7.11
C GLN A 157 18.66 3.57 -8.04
N LEU A 158 19.03 3.01 -9.19
CA LEU A 158 18.09 2.40 -10.12
C LEU A 158 17.62 1.04 -9.60
N ILE A 159 16.32 0.77 -9.71
CA ILE A 159 15.69 -0.53 -9.49
C ILE A 159 14.93 -0.85 -10.77
N GLU A 160 15.35 -1.91 -11.47
CA GLU A 160 14.70 -2.31 -12.71
C GLU A 160 13.38 -3.02 -12.42
N GLN A 161 12.47 -2.98 -13.39
CA GLN A 161 11.22 -3.72 -13.35
C GLN A 161 11.47 -5.20 -13.05
N GLY A 162 10.75 -5.73 -12.06
CA GLY A 162 10.88 -7.12 -11.60
C GLY A 162 12.10 -7.38 -10.71
N GLN A 163 12.91 -6.37 -10.37
CA GLN A 163 13.95 -6.53 -9.36
C GLN A 163 13.37 -6.44 -7.94
N PRO A 164 13.99 -7.12 -6.96
CA PRO A 164 13.62 -7.00 -5.56
C PRO A 164 13.77 -5.55 -5.05
N VAL A 165 12.75 -5.07 -4.34
CA VAL A 165 12.73 -3.82 -3.58
C VAL A 165 13.08 -4.08 -2.12
N GLY A 166 12.60 -5.21 -1.59
CA GLY A 166 12.79 -5.60 -0.20
C GLY A 166 11.98 -6.85 0.13
N ASP A 167 11.90 -7.17 1.42
CA ASP A 167 11.18 -8.29 1.98
C ASP A 167 10.31 -7.80 3.14
N ILE A 168 9.19 -8.49 3.42
CA ILE A 168 8.27 -8.12 4.51
C ILE A 168 8.92 -8.30 5.89
N GLY A 169 8.74 -7.31 6.76
CA GLY A 169 9.22 -7.35 8.14
C GLY A 169 8.26 -8.08 9.07
N ASP A 170 8.78 -8.52 10.22
CA ASP A 170 7.93 -9.06 11.28
C ASP A 170 7.40 -7.96 12.24
N LYS A 171 6.51 -8.36 13.16
CA LYS A 171 5.89 -7.48 14.16
C LYS A 171 6.89 -6.65 14.99
N THR A 172 8.12 -7.12 15.14
CA THR A 172 9.13 -6.46 15.99
C THR A 172 9.77 -5.25 15.31
N GLU A 173 9.65 -5.15 13.99
CA GLU A 173 10.28 -4.09 13.19
C GLU A 173 9.30 -3.31 12.30
N ASN A 174 8.15 -3.88 11.93
CA ASN A 174 7.20 -3.28 10.98
C ASN A 174 6.24 -2.24 11.59
N GLY A 175 6.53 -1.74 12.80
CA GLY A 175 5.63 -0.86 13.55
C GLY A 175 4.65 -1.57 14.48
N GLY A 176 4.75 -2.90 14.64
CA GLY A 176 3.89 -3.67 15.57
C GLY A 176 2.63 -4.26 14.91
N TRP A 177 2.55 -4.24 13.59
CA TRP A 177 1.42 -4.74 12.81
C TRP A 177 1.57 -6.23 12.49
N ASP A 178 0.45 -6.93 12.29
CA ASP A 178 0.50 -8.23 11.61
C ASP A 178 1.30 -8.11 10.30
N PRO A 179 2.18 -9.06 9.95
CA PRO A 179 2.98 -8.95 8.74
C PRO A 179 2.11 -8.78 7.48
N HIS A 180 2.34 -7.68 6.76
CA HIS A 180 1.66 -7.33 5.52
C HIS A 180 2.52 -6.33 4.74
N LEU A 181 2.19 -6.12 3.47
CA LEU A 181 2.70 -4.99 2.68
C LEU A 181 1.66 -3.88 2.69
N HIS A 182 2.04 -2.65 3.06
CA HIS A 182 1.30 -1.45 2.63
C HIS A 182 1.86 -0.99 1.29
N PHE A 183 1.04 -1.05 0.24
CA PHE A 183 1.42 -0.59 -1.10
C PHE A 183 0.56 0.60 -1.52
N GLN A 184 1.19 1.71 -1.90
CA GLN A 184 0.50 2.95 -2.22
C GLN A 184 1.11 3.64 -3.43
N ILE A 185 0.27 4.18 -4.30
CA ILE A 185 0.66 5.07 -5.39
C ILE A 185 0.54 6.51 -4.89
N ILE A 186 1.48 7.38 -5.24
CA ILE A 186 1.48 8.80 -4.87
C ILE A 186 1.80 9.61 -6.12
N SER A 187 0.98 10.62 -6.43
CA SER A 187 1.17 11.47 -7.61
C SER A 187 2.27 12.53 -7.42
N ASP A 188 2.42 13.04 -6.20
CA ASP A 188 3.38 14.09 -5.84
C ASP A 188 3.82 13.89 -4.38
N MET A 189 5.13 13.85 -4.15
CA MET A 189 5.72 13.70 -2.82
C MET A 189 5.65 15.00 -1.99
N GLU A 190 5.32 16.14 -2.58
CA GLU A 190 5.21 17.44 -1.89
C GLU A 190 6.48 17.79 -1.09
N ASN A 191 7.66 17.47 -1.65
CA ASN A 191 8.99 17.58 -1.04
C ASN A 191 9.22 16.71 0.23
N ARG A 192 8.32 15.77 0.53
CA ARG A 192 8.49 14.82 1.64
C ARG A 192 9.53 13.76 1.28
N GLN A 193 10.20 13.20 2.30
CA GLN A 193 11.18 12.12 2.14
C GLN A 193 10.99 11.05 3.20
N GLY A 194 11.05 9.79 2.77
CA GLY A 194 11.01 8.60 3.63
C GLY A 194 9.65 8.29 4.24
N ASP A 195 8.64 9.13 4.01
CA ASP A 195 7.33 9.00 4.63
C ASP A 195 6.29 9.78 3.81
N TYR A 196 5.07 9.25 3.76
CA TYR A 196 3.88 9.88 3.17
C TYR A 196 2.63 9.32 3.84
N PRO A 197 1.58 10.11 4.14
CA PRO A 197 0.39 9.59 4.83
C PRO A 197 -0.20 8.33 4.18
N GLY A 198 -0.30 7.24 4.96
CA GLY A 198 -1.00 6.00 4.59
C GLY A 198 -2.49 6.01 4.92
N VAL A 199 -2.89 6.91 5.82
CA VAL A 199 -4.28 7.14 6.20
C VAL A 199 -4.57 8.64 6.26
N THR A 200 -5.81 9.01 5.98
CA THR A 200 -6.29 10.38 6.03
C THR A 200 -7.60 10.51 6.80
N SER A 201 -7.94 11.74 7.20
CA SER A 201 -9.26 12.08 7.74
C SER A 201 -10.33 11.98 6.65
N LYS A 202 -11.58 11.75 7.06
CA LYS A 202 -12.74 11.81 6.15
C LYS A 202 -12.92 13.17 5.47
N GLN A 203 -12.52 14.25 6.15
CA GLN A 203 -12.58 15.61 5.61
C GLN A 203 -11.63 15.81 4.43
N ASP A 204 -10.43 15.22 4.49
CA ASP A 204 -9.40 15.36 3.47
C ASP A 204 -9.41 14.24 2.43
N ALA A 205 -10.27 13.22 2.62
CA ALA A 205 -10.33 12.02 1.79
C ALA A 205 -10.41 12.33 0.29
N LEU A 206 -11.26 13.27 -0.13
CA LEU A 206 -11.40 13.63 -1.55
C LEU A 206 -10.08 14.12 -2.15
N ILE A 207 -9.31 14.90 -1.41
CA ILE A 207 -8.03 15.46 -1.86
C ILE A 207 -6.96 14.38 -1.84
N MET A 208 -6.88 13.61 -0.76
CA MET A 208 -5.83 12.63 -0.58
C MET A 208 -6.00 11.41 -1.50
N LEU A 209 -7.23 10.96 -1.76
CA LEU A 209 -7.51 9.90 -2.76
C LEU A 209 -7.26 10.38 -4.20
N HIS A 210 -7.29 11.69 -4.45
CA HIS A 210 -6.85 12.23 -5.73
C HIS A 210 -5.32 12.21 -5.87
N LYS A 211 -4.60 12.46 -4.76
CA LYS A 211 -3.14 12.42 -4.68
C LYS A 211 -2.57 11.01 -4.62
N CYS A 212 -3.34 10.06 -4.10
CA CYS A 212 -2.94 8.67 -3.95
C CYS A 212 -3.89 7.78 -4.76
N PRO A 213 -3.69 7.60 -6.07
CA PRO A 213 -4.58 6.77 -6.88
C PRO A 213 -4.66 5.32 -6.41
N ASP A 214 -5.76 4.64 -6.78
CA ASP A 214 -5.99 3.24 -6.45
C ASP A 214 -4.83 2.33 -6.93
N PRO A 215 -4.14 1.62 -6.02
CA PRO A 215 -3.07 0.68 -6.37
C PRO A 215 -3.50 -0.44 -7.33
N GLN A 216 -4.80 -0.72 -7.49
CA GLN A 216 -5.33 -1.66 -8.49
C GLN A 216 -4.89 -1.36 -9.92
N PHE A 217 -4.61 -0.09 -10.25
CA PHE A 217 -4.08 0.26 -11.56
C PHE A 217 -2.70 -0.35 -11.84
N ILE A 218 -1.96 -0.76 -10.79
CA ILE A 218 -0.69 -1.50 -10.90
C ILE A 218 -0.87 -2.98 -10.55
N LEU A 219 -1.59 -3.29 -9.46
CA LEU A 219 -1.74 -4.66 -8.95
C LEU A 219 -2.50 -5.57 -9.91
N ASN A 220 -3.43 -5.00 -10.70
CA ASN A 220 -4.30 -5.73 -11.63
C ASN A 220 -5.00 -6.93 -10.97
N PHE A 221 -5.44 -6.78 -9.72
CA PHE A 221 -6.11 -7.83 -8.99
C PHE A 221 -7.58 -7.94 -9.48
N PRO A 222 -8.07 -9.13 -9.85
CA PRO A 222 -9.34 -9.28 -10.57
C PRO A 222 -10.58 -8.95 -9.75
N ASP A 223 -10.54 -9.05 -8.43
CA ASP A 223 -11.69 -8.66 -7.61
C ASP A 223 -11.66 -7.14 -7.42
N LYS A 224 -12.75 -6.48 -7.79
CA LYS A 224 -12.88 -5.02 -7.67
C LYS A 224 -12.92 -4.62 -6.21
N PRO A 225 -12.26 -3.50 -5.83
CA PRO A 225 -12.37 -2.98 -4.48
C PRO A 225 -13.83 -2.74 -4.10
N ILE A 226 -14.22 -3.18 -2.91
CA ILE A 226 -15.47 -2.80 -2.26
C ILE A 226 -15.43 -1.28 -2.00
N ILE A 227 -16.23 -0.54 -2.76
CA ILE A 227 -16.41 0.91 -2.61
C ILE A 227 -17.76 1.15 -1.93
N TYR A 228 -17.74 1.93 -0.86
CA TYR A 228 -18.91 2.29 -0.04
C TYR A 228 -19.41 3.70 -0.34
#